data_AF-A0AAN7B1Y0-F1
#
_entry.id   AF-A0AAN7B1Y0-F1
#
_cell.length_a   1.000
_cell.length_b   1.000
_cell.length_c   1.000
_cell.angle_alpha   90.00
_cell.angle_beta   90.00
_cell.angle_gamma   90.00
#
_symmetry.space_group_name_H-M   'P 1'
#
loop_
_entity.id
_entity.type
_entity.pdbx_description
1 polymer ?
#
loop_
_entity_poly.entity_id
_entity_poly.type
_entity_poly.pdbx_seq_one_letter_code
_entity_poly.pdbx_strand_id
1 'polypeptide(L)' 'DPGRQTYSLGRDQAWIICNGRNLIWLPPEYRPICSSVQGQTVSIGCTSGRVFTVGFSCDV' A
#
# COMPACT_ATOMS: atom_id res chain seq x y z
N ASP A 1 6.82 15.20 -13.67
CA ASP A 1 6.91 14.18 -14.72
C ASP A 1 5.53 13.56 -14.90
N PRO A 2 4.90 13.68 -16.07
CA PRO A 2 3.56 13.12 -16.28
C PRO A 2 3.70 11.59 -16.26
N GLY A 3 3.18 10.95 -15.21
CA GLY A 3 3.17 9.49 -15.09
C GLY A 3 3.69 8.92 -13.78
N ARG A 4 4.19 9.72 -12.83
CA ARG A 4 4.64 9.18 -11.54
C ARG A 4 3.46 8.62 -10.74
N GLN A 5 3.39 7.29 -10.69
CA GLN A 5 2.47 6.58 -9.83
C GLN A 5 2.79 6.89 -8.36
N THR A 6 1.77 7.31 -7.61
CA THR A 6 1.89 7.61 -6.19
C THR A 6 1.06 6.61 -5.41
N TYR A 7 1.74 5.75 -4.64
CA TYR A 7 1.13 4.75 -3.79
C TYR A 7 0.88 5.32 -2.39
N SER A 8 -0.23 4.90 -1.78
CA SER A 8 -0.56 5.23 -0.39
C SER A 8 -1.61 4.26 0.14
N LEU A 9 -2.06 4.50 1.38
CA LEU A 9 -3.21 3.81 1.96
C LEU A 9 -4.48 4.63 1.77
N GLY A 10 -5.59 3.92 1.56
CA GLY A 10 -6.92 4.49 1.62
C GLY A 10 -7.23 5.06 3.00
N ARG A 11 -8.21 5.97 3.07
CA ARG A 11 -8.60 6.64 4.32
C ARG A 11 -9.11 5.66 5.38
N ASP A 12 -9.77 4.59 4.93
CA ASP A 12 -10.26 3.48 5.77
C ASP A 12 -9.16 2.44 6.06
N GLN A 13 -7.96 2.63 5.52
CA GLN A 13 -6.81 1.72 5.60
C GLN A 13 -7.12 0.29 5.11
N ALA A 14 -8.23 0.10 4.40
CA ALA A 14 -8.64 -1.18 3.84
C ALA A 14 -8.13 -1.38 2.40
N TRP A 15 -7.46 -0.37 1.85
CA TRP A 15 -6.94 -0.40 0.48
C TRP A 15 -5.51 0.14 0.41
N ILE A 16 -4.68 -0.52 -0.38
CA ILE A 16 -3.54 0.13 -1.02
C ILE A 16 -4.09 0.83 -2.27
N ILE A 17 -3.80 2.12 -2.41
CA ILE A 17 -4.27 2.96 -3.50
C ILE A 17 -3.10 3.45 -4.35
N CYS A 18 -3.35 3.65 -5.64
CA CYS A 18 -2.42 4.33 -6.56
C CYS A 18 -3.17 5.45 -7.28
N ASN A 19 -2.62 6.66 -7.23
CA ASN A 19 -3.21 7.85 -7.86
C ASN A 19 -4.69 8.04 -7.48
N GLY A 20 -5.04 7.76 -6.22
CA GLY A 20 -6.41 7.88 -5.70
C GLY A 20 -7.36 6.72 -6.05
N ARG A 21 -6.88 5.67 -6.73
CA ARG A 21 -7.69 4.49 -7.11
C ARG A 21 -7.31 3.27 -6.29
N ASN A 22 -8.29 2.47 -5.91
CA ASN A 22 -8.12 1.22 -5.17
C ASN A 22 -7.40 0.17 -6.02
N LEU A 23 -6.32 -0.43 -5.48
CA LEU A 23 -5.57 -1.52 -6.12
C LEU A 23 -5.75 -2.84 -5.39
N ILE A 24 -5.37 -2.90 -4.11
CA ILE A 24 -5.37 -4.13 -3.31
C ILE A 24 -6.21 -3.91 -2.07
N TRP A 25 -7.21 -4.76 -1.87
CA TRP A 25 -7.97 -4.78 -0.63
C TRP A 25 -7.18 -5.51 0.45
N LEU A 26 -7.20 -4.96 1.66
CA LEU A 26 -6.53 -5.50 2.82
C LEU A 26 -7.56 -6.14 3.75
N PRO A 27 -7.49 -7.46 3.98
CA PRO A 27 -8.27 -8.11 5.01
C PRO A 27 -8.02 -7.48 6.39
N PRO A 28 -8.99 -7.50 7.32
CA PRO A 28 -8.89 -6.84 8.62
C PRO A 28 -7.59 -7.12 9.40
N GLU A 29 -7.09 -8.36 9.35
CA GLU A 29 -5.87 -8.81 10.04
C GLU A 29 -4.56 -8.29 9.42
N TYR A 30 -4.62 -7.75 8.19
CA TYR A 30 -3.52 -7.13 7.47
C TYR A 30 -3.60 -5.60 7.46
N ARG A 31 -4.58 -5.01 8.15
CA ARG A 31 -4.70 -3.55 8.22
C ARG A 31 -3.56 -2.95 9.07
N PRO A 32 -3.03 -1.80 8.63
CA PRO A 32 -1.84 -1.21 9.23
C PRO A 32 -2.12 -0.62 10.61
N ILE A 33 -1.20 -0.83 11.54
CA ILE A 33 -0.98 0.10 12.68
C ILE A 33 0.08 1.15 12.32
N CYS A 34 0.96 0.80 11.39
CA CYS A 34 1.96 1.67 10.81
C CYS A 34 2.25 1.24 9.37
N SER A 35 2.77 2.17 8.58
CA SER A 35 3.10 1.92 7.18
C SER A 35 4.23 2.82 6.71
N SER A 36 4.96 2.38 5.68
CA SER A 36 5.92 3.20 4.95
C SER A 36 5.74 3.00 3.45
N VAL A 37 5.94 4.06 2.68
CA VAL A 37 5.91 4.01 1.22
C VAL A 37 7.24 4.56 0.70
N GLN A 38 7.92 3.75 -0.12
CA GLN A 38 9.14 4.16 -0.81
C GLN A 38 9.05 3.79 -2.28
N GLY A 39 8.92 4.79 -3.15
CA GLY A 39 8.76 4.57 -4.58
C GLY A 39 7.51 3.76 -4.90
N GLN A 40 7.70 2.55 -5.41
CA GLN A 40 6.65 1.60 -5.81
C GLN A 40 6.44 0.48 -4.76
N THR A 41 6.97 0.67 -3.56
CA THR A 41 6.93 -0.32 -2.50
C THR A 41 6.15 0.22 -1.31
N VAL A 42 5.20 -0.57 -0.82
CA VAL A 42 4.40 -0.28 0.37
C VAL A 42 4.68 -1.35 1.42
N SER A 43 5.15 -0.93 2.60
CA SER A 43 5.38 -1.81 3.75
C SER A 43 4.33 -1.54 4.82
N ILE A 44 3.73 -2.60 5.36
CA ILE A 44 2.64 -2.53 6.34
C ILE A 44 3.00 -3.35 7.57
N GLY A 45 2.98 -2.71 8.74
CA GLY A 45 3.03 -3.37 10.04
C GLY A 45 1.62 -3.59 10.59
N CYS A 46 1.30 -4.83 10.97
CA CYS A 46 -0.02 -5.24 11.44
C CYS A 46 -0.07 -5.30 12.97
N THR A 47 -1.28 -5.32 13.54
CA THR A 47 -1.51 -5.54 14.98
C THR A 47 -0.94 -6.87 15.50
N SER A 48 -0.81 -7.87 14.63
CA SER A 48 -0.19 -9.17 14.95
C SER A 48 1.34 -9.11 15.13
N GLY A 49 1.98 -7.96 14.87
CA GLY A 49 3.43 -7.82 14.84
C GLY A 49 4.08 -8.28 13.52
N ARG A 50 3.29 -8.81 12.58
CA ARG A 50 3.78 -9.16 11.24
C ARG A 50 3.97 -7.91 10.38
N VAL A 51 5.01 -7.95 9.55
CA VAL A 51 5.25 -6.96 8.50
C VAL A 51 5.18 -7.66 7.15
N PHE A 52 4.47 -7.05 6.20
CA PHE A 52 4.50 -7.48 4.80
C PHE A 52 4.77 -6.29 3.89
N THR A 53 5.33 -6.59 2.73
CA THR A 53 5.75 -5.61 1.74
C THR A 53 5.15 -5.96 0.39
N VAL A 54 4.58 -4.96 -0.29
CA VAL A 54 4.05 -5.08 -1.64
C VAL A 54 4.87 -4.19 -2.56
N GLY A 55 5.51 -4.79 -3.56
CA GLY A 55 6.22 -4.07 -4.62
C GLY A 55 5.41 -4.11 -5.91
N PHE A 56 5.29 -2.97 -6.58
CA PHE A 56 4.65 -2.85 -7.88
C PHE A 56 5.71 -2.66 -8.97
N SER A 57 5.57 -3.39 -10.08
CA SER A 57 6.33 -3.17 -11.30
C SER A 57 5.52 -2.31 -12.26
N CYS A 58 6.19 -1.41 -12.98
CA CYS A 58 5.61 -0.90 -14.21
C CYS A 58 5.56 -2.05 -15.22
N ASP A 59 4.41 -2.27 -15.87
CA ASP A 59 4.38 -3.09 -17.08
C ASP A 59 5.31 -2.42 -18.11
N VAL A 60 6.30 -3.17 -18.58
CA VAL A 60 7.27 -2.78 -19.62
C VAL A 60 6.74 -3.07 -21.00
#